data_AF-A0AAD4GPX9-F1
#
_entry.id   AF-A0AAD4GPX9-F1
#
_cell.length_a   1.000
_cell.length_b   1.000
_cell.length_c   1.000
_cell.angle_alpha   90.00
_cell.angle_beta   90.00
_cell.angle_gamma   90.00
#
_symmetry.space_group_name_H-M   'P 1'
#
loop_
_entity.id
_entity.type
_entity.pdbx_description
1 polymer ?
#
loop_
_entity_poly.entity_id
_entity_poly.type
_entity_poly.pdbx_seq_one_letter_code
_entity_poly.pdbx_strand_id
1 'polypeptide(L)'
;MDTQQSSDTRRPETSHPSNIAHLDRLFNYSDVPPRLGIEPGNRIPLTSFAAFTVGGTIGYSHGSKIASYRFRAENAHRLPTTSSAWFQYHKTKNYTSVVGGVKEGFKMGFRLARHDVYTAARTAKFGLKFSLAYGLMQDALGTMKGRRPAYVDFVLGNRRQKTE
;
A
#
# COMPACT_ATOMS: atom_id res chain seq x y z
N MET A 1 62.48 -32.02 -31.34
CA MET A 1 61.49 -33.10 -31.39
C MET A 1 60.18 -32.51 -30.95
N ASP A 2 59.30 -32.27 -31.92
CA ASP A 2 57.93 -31.84 -31.73
C ASP A 2 57.12 -32.93 -31.02
N THR A 3 56.29 -32.53 -30.06
CA THR A 3 55.02 -33.21 -29.80
C THR A 3 53.98 -32.20 -29.40
N GLN A 4 52.98 -32.10 -30.27
CA GLN A 4 51.83 -31.21 -30.22
C GLN A 4 50.75 -31.69 -29.23
N GLN A 5 50.03 -30.69 -28.68
CA GLN A 5 48.57 -30.62 -28.49
C GLN A 5 47.85 -31.63 -27.58
N SER A 6 47.26 -31.13 -26.48
CA SER A 6 45.93 -31.60 -26.03
C SER A 6 45.08 -30.42 -25.51
N SER A 7 44.17 -29.99 -26.39
CA SER A 7 42.91 -29.26 -26.19
C SER A 7 42.66 -28.51 -24.87
N ASP A 8 42.90 -27.19 -24.90
CA ASP A 8 42.21 -26.19 -24.08
C ASP A 8 40.71 -26.19 -24.45
N THR A 9 39.90 -27.03 -23.79
CA THR A 9 38.45 -26.95 -23.86
C THR A 9 37.97 -25.73 -23.08
N ARG A 10 38.09 -24.54 -23.69
CA ARG A 10 37.36 -23.35 -23.26
C ARG A 10 35.86 -23.63 -23.38
N ARG A 11 35.22 -23.92 -22.25
CA ARG A 11 33.76 -23.88 -22.13
C ARG A 11 33.30 -22.47 -22.53
N PRO A 12 32.29 -22.31 -23.39
CA PRO A 12 31.62 -21.04 -23.52
C PRO A 12 30.90 -20.78 -22.20
N GLU A 13 31.45 -19.86 -21.39
CA GLU A 13 30.74 -19.23 -20.27
C GLU A 13 29.42 -18.67 -20.84
N THR A 14 28.34 -19.39 -20.57
CA THR A 14 27.00 -18.93 -20.89
C THR A 14 26.76 -17.69 -20.03
N SER A 15 26.69 -16.53 -20.68
CA SER A 15 26.29 -15.28 -20.06
C SER A 15 24.82 -15.37 -19.66
N HIS A 16 24.55 -16.08 -18.57
CA HIS A 16 23.26 -16.05 -17.90
C HIS A 16 23.02 -14.60 -17.44
N PRO A 17 21.86 -14.00 -17.75
CA PRO A 17 21.57 -12.64 -17.33
C PRO A 17 21.41 -12.60 -15.80
N SER A 18 22.53 -12.35 -15.11
CA SER A 18 22.63 -12.13 -13.66
C SER A 18 21.81 -10.94 -13.15
N ASN A 19 21.22 -10.17 -14.05
CA ASN A 19 20.38 -9.02 -13.72
C ASN A 19 19.02 -9.40 -13.11
N ILE A 20 18.50 -10.62 -13.35
CA ILE A 20 17.21 -11.05 -12.75
C ILE A 20 17.40 -11.57 -11.32
N ALA A 21 18.57 -12.10 -11.00
CA ALA A 21 18.97 -12.57 -9.66
C ALA A 21 19.34 -11.43 -8.69
N HIS A 22 19.02 -10.18 -9.05
CA HIS A 22 18.99 -9.06 -8.10
C HIS A 22 17.54 -8.63 -7.79
N LEU A 23 16.56 -8.93 -8.66
CA LEU A 23 15.16 -8.55 -8.42
C LEU A 23 14.56 -9.36 -7.28
N ASP A 24 14.89 -10.64 -7.20
CA ASP A 24 14.67 -11.48 -6.04
C ASP A 24 15.22 -10.84 -4.75
N ARG A 25 16.37 -10.18 -4.75
CA ARG A 25 16.90 -9.44 -3.57
C ARG A 25 16.03 -8.24 -3.15
N LEU A 26 15.27 -7.65 -4.06
CA LEU A 26 14.32 -6.57 -3.76
C LEU A 26 13.01 -7.11 -3.12
N PHE A 27 12.66 -8.37 -3.39
CA PHE A 27 11.48 -9.04 -2.82
C PHE A 27 11.83 -9.97 -1.66
N ASN A 28 13.08 -10.40 -1.56
CA ASN A 28 13.64 -11.19 -0.46
C ASN A 28 13.88 -10.25 0.72
N TYR A 29 12.82 -10.15 1.50
CA TYR A 29 12.67 -9.39 2.72
C TYR A 29 13.55 -9.90 3.89
N SER A 30 14.63 -10.64 3.63
CA SER A 30 15.51 -11.20 4.66
C SER A 30 16.58 -10.20 5.17
N ASP A 31 16.94 -9.18 4.37
CA ASP A 31 18.03 -8.23 4.68
C ASP A 31 17.55 -6.84 5.14
N VAL A 32 16.24 -6.60 5.24
CA VAL A 32 15.72 -5.30 5.73
C VAL A 32 15.76 -5.31 7.26
N PRO A 33 16.43 -4.36 7.93
CA PRO A 33 16.46 -4.32 9.39
C PRO A 33 15.01 -4.37 9.89
N PRO A 34 14.70 -5.28 10.83
CA PRO A 34 13.33 -5.54 11.18
C PRO A 34 12.76 -4.28 11.84
N ARG A 35 11.96 -3.51 11.08
CA ARG A 35 11.14 -2.42 11.63
C ARG A 35 10.27 -3.01 12.75
N LEU A 36 10.66 -2.74 13.99
CA LEU A 36 10.12 -3.28 15.25
C LEU A 36 10.55 -4.71 15.67
N GLY A 37 11.55 -5.34 15.05
CA GLY A 37 12.11 -6.64 15.52
C GLY A 37 11.23 -7.89 15.33
N ILE A 38 9.98 -7.73 14.91
CA ILE A 38 8.97 -8.81 14.82
C ILE A 38 8.92 -9.50 13.45
N GLU A 39 8.50 -10.75 13.33
CA GLU A 39 8.37 -11.43 12.04
C GLU A 39 7.20 -10.87 11.19
N PRO A 40 7.30 -10.81 9.84
CA PRO A 40 6.20 -10.37 8.97
C PRO A 40 4.85 -11.04 9.23
N GLY A 41 4.83 -12.33 9.55
CA GLY A 41 3.60 -13.06 9.89
C GLY A 41 2.85 -12.46 11.08
N ASN A 42 3.58 -11.91 12.06
CA ASN A 42 3.01 -11.28 13.25
C ASN A 42 2.72 -9.78 13.05
N ARG A 43 3.33 -9.14 12.04
CA ARG A 43 3.14 -7.72 11.73
C ARG A 43 1.77 -7.45 11.12
N ILE A 44 1.35 -8.26 10.15
CA ILE A 44 0.09 -8.07 9.44
C ILE A 44 -1.13 -8.08 10.39
N PRO A 45 -1.30 -9.04 11.31
CA PRO A 45 -2.42 -9.00 12.25
C PRO A 45 -2.30 -7.85 13.24
N LEU A 46 -1.10 -7.52 13.71
CA LEU A 46 -0.88 -6.42 14.67
C LEU A 46 -1.22 -5.06 14.07
N THR A 47 -0.75 -4.81 12.84
CA THR A 47 -1.04 -3.56 12.09
C THR A 47 -2.51 -3.48 11.71
N SER A 48 -3.12 -4.59 11.29
CA SER A 48 -4.57 -4.66 11.01
C SER A 48 -5.40 -4.38 12.25
N PHE A 49 -5.00 -4.91 13.42
CA PHE A 49 -5.68 -4.65 14.68
C PHE A 49 -5.52 -3.19 15.11
N ALA A 50 -4.31 -2.63 15.03
CA ALA A 50 -4.07 -1.22 15.32
C ALA A 50 -4.89 -0.30 14.39
N ALA A 51 -4.91 -0.60 13.09
CA ALA A 51 -5.72 0.13 12.11
C ALA A 51 -7.22 -0.01 12.40
N PHE A 52 -7.68 -1.20 12.80
CA PHE A 52 -9.06 -1.42 13.22
C PHE A 52 -9.41 -0.57 14.45
N THR A 53 -8.56 -0.53 15.47
CA THR A 53 -8.77 0.27 16.68
C THR A 53 -8.83 1.76 16.35
N VAL A 54 -7.91 2.27 15.55
CA VAL A 54 -7.89 3.68 15.12
C VAL A 54 -9.13 4.03 14.28
N GLY A 55 -9.47 3.18 13.30
CA GLY A 55 -10.67 3.37 12.48
C GLY A 55 -11.96 3.27 13.29
N GLY A 56 -11.97 2.38 14.28
CA GLY A 56 -13.06 2.15 15.21
C GLY A 56 -13.31 3.34 16.14
N THR A 57 -12.26 3.95 16.72
CA THR A 57 -12.42 5.12 17.62
C THR A 57 -12.89 6.35 16.87
N ILE A 58 -12.39 6.58 15.65
CA ILE A 58 -12.83 7.68 14.78
C ILE A 58 -14.29 7.44 14.37
N GLY A 59 -14.62 6.23 13.90
CA GLY A 59 -15.97 5.85 13.51
C GLY A 59 -16.96 5.94 14.68
N TYR A 60 -16.55 5.52 15.87
CA TYR A 60 -17.36 5.61 17.09
C TYR A 60 -17.68 7.06 17.45
N SER A 61 -16.66 7.93 17.46
CA SER A 61 -16.84 9.35 17.78
C SER A 61 -17.75 10.06 16.78
N HIS A 62 -17.62 9.72 15.49
CA HIS A 62 -18.44 10.28 14.42
C HIS A 62 -19.89 9.75 14.47
N GLY A 63 -20.08 8.43 14.58
CA GLY A 63 -21.39 7.78 14.64
C GLY A 63 -22.19 8.20 15.88
N SER A 64 -21.51 8.34 17.03
CA SER A 64 -22.11 8.80 18.28
C SER A 64 -22.71 10.20 18.16
N LYS A 65 -21.96 11.12 17.53
CA LYS A 65 -22.43 12.50 17.31
C LYS A 65 -23.62 12.54 16.37
N ILE A 66 -23.57 11.84 15.24
CA ILE A 66 -24.68 11.82 14.27
C ILE A 66 -25.95 11.25 14.90
N ALA A 67 -25.85 10.12 15.60
CA ALA A 67 -27.01 9.51 16.26
C ALA A 67 -27.58 10.41 17.36
N SER A 68 -26.71 11.08 18.14
CA SER A 68 -27.13 12.06 19.14
C SER A 68 -27.85 13.27 18.53
N TYR A 69 -27.36 13.80 17.40
CA TYR A 69 -28.01 14.93 16.72
C TYR A 69 -29.36 14.53 16.13
N ARG A 70 -29.46 13.33 15.54
CA ARG A 70 -30.73 12.79 15.05
C ARG A 70 -31.76 12.64 16.17
N PHE A 71 -31.38 12.01 17.29
CA PHE A 71 -32.25 11.88 18.45
C PHE A 71 -32.76 13.23 18.96
N ARG A 72 -31.89 14.23 19.02
CA ARG A 72 -32.25 15.60 19.45
C ARG A 72 -33.15 16.30 18.44
N ALA A 73 -32.94 16.08 17.14
CA ALA A 73 -33.78 16.64 16.09
C ALA A 73 -35.19 16.02 16.15
N GLU A 74 -35.29 14.70 16.28
CA GLU A 74 -36.56 13.98 16.42
C GLU A 74 -37.31 14.38 17.69
N ASN A 75 -36.61 14.57 18.80
CA ASN A 75 -37.23 14.90 20.10
C ASN A 75 -37.23 16.41 20.42
N ALA A 76 -36.91 17.29 19.46
CA ALA A 76 -36.88 18.74 19.71
C ALA A 76 -38.23 19.27 20.22
N HIS A 77 -39.33 18.60 19.87
CA HIS A 77 -40.68 18.92 20.30
C HIS A 77 -41.10 18.23 21.62
N ARG A 78 -40.32 17.27 22.16
CA ARG A 78 -40.62 16.50 23.38
C ARG A 78 -39.55 16.70 24.44
N LEU A 79 -39.26 17.95 24.77
CA LEU A 79 -38.30 18.27 25.83
C LEU A 79 -38.85 17.82 27.19
N PRO A 80 -38.03 17.22 28.06
CA PRO A 80 -38.48 16.75 29.35
C PRO A 80 -38.85 17.94 30.25
N THR A 81 -40.10 17.97 30.73
CA THR A 81 -40.62 19.00 31.65
C THR A 81 -40.64 18.56 33.12
N THR A 82 -40.46 17.27 33.38
CA THR A 82 -40.45 16.66 34.73
C THR A 82 -39.08 16.06 35.04
N SER A 83 -38.66 16.07 36.30
CA SER A 83 -37.37 15.51 36.76
C SER A 83 -37.18 14.03 36.41
N SER A 84 -38.23 13.20 36.50
CA SER A 84 -38.18 11.79 36.11
C SER A 84 -38.02 11.59 34.59
N ALA A 85 -38.74 12.40 33.79
CA ALA A 85 -38.65 12.36 32.33
C ALA A 85 -37.26 12.80 31.82
N TRP A 86 -36.60 13.72 32.53
CA TRP A 86 -35.26 14.17 32.20
C TRP A 86 -34.24 13.04 32.22
N PHE A 87 -34.33 12.15 33.22
CA PHE A 87 -33.45 10.98 33.33
C PHE A 87 -33.68 9.99 32.18
N GLN A 88 -34.94 9.66 31.89
CA GLN A 88 -35.28 8.74 30.80
C GLN A 88 -34.86 9.28 29.44
N TYR A 89 -35.04 10.58 29.20
CA TYR A 89 -34.58 11.25 27.99
C TYR A 89 -33.07 11.08 27.79
N HIS A 90 -32.27 11.32 28.82
CA HIS A 90 -30.81 11.20 28.76
C HIS A 90 -30.34 9.75 28.63
N LYS A 91 -31.01 8.79 29.29
CA LYS A 91 -30.74 7.36 29.16
C LYS A 91 -30.93 6.89 27.72
N THR A 92 -32.07 7.23 27.11
CA THR A 92 -32.38 6.85 25.73
C THR A 92 -31.44 7.55 24.74
N LYS A 93 -31.16 8.86 24.92
CA LYS A 93 -30.18 9.59 24.09
C LYS A 93 -28.81 8.92 24.10
N ASN A 94 -28.31 8.59 25.29
CA ASN A 94 -27.01 7.95 25.45
C ASN A 94 -27.00 6.55 24.81
N TYR A 95 -28.08 5.78 24.96
CA TYR A 95 -28.22 4.48 24.30
C TYR A 95 -28.16 4.60 22.77
N THR A 96 -28.98 5.48 22.18
CA THR A 96 -29.01 5.69 20.72
C THR A 96 -27.66 6.19 20.21
N SER A 97 -26.98 7.06 20.96
CA SER A 97 -25.62 7.51 20.65
C SER A 97 -24.63 6.36 20.63
N VAL A 98 -24.61 5.51 21.67
CA VAL A 98 -23.68 4.38 21.78
C VAL A 98 -23.94 3.37 20.65
N VAL A 99 -25.19 3.03 20.37
CA VAL A 99 -25.53 2.10 19.28
C VAL A 99 -25.09 2.64 17.92
N GLY A 100 -25.32 3.93 17.67
CA GLY A 100 -24.85 4.60 16.44
C GLY A 100 -23.33 4.65 16.33
N GLY A 101 -22.65 4.93 17.44
CA GLY A 101 -21.19 4.91 17.54
C GLY A 101 -20.62 3.54 17.27
N VAL A 102 -21.13 2.49 17.92
CA VAL A 102 -20.65 1.11 17.73
C VAL A 102 -20.84 0.67 16.27
N LYS A 103 -22.02 0.91 15.68
CA LYS A 103 -22.31 0.54 14.29
C LYS A 103 -21.34 1.20 13.29
N GLU A 104 -21.14 2.52 13.39
CA GLU A 104 -20.23 3.23 12.48
C GLU A 104 -18.76 2.94 12.80
N GLY A 105 -18.42 2.71 14.07
CA GLY A 105 -17.11 2.28 14.54
C GLY A 105 -16.67 0.95 13.91
N PHE A 106 -17.52 -0.08 13.97
CA PHE A 106 -17.23 -1.36 13.31
C PHE A 106 -17.07 -1.19 11.79
N LYS A 107 -17.99 -0.47 11.15
CA LYS A 107 -17.94 -0.22 9.70
C LYS A 107 -16.64 0.50 9.29
N MET A 108 -16.23 1.53 10.01
CA MET A 108 -15.01 2.29 9.73
C MET A 108 -13.74 1.53 10.11
N GLY A 109 -13.75 0.79 11.22
CA GLY A 109 -12.65 -0.08 11.64
C GLY A 109 -12.37 -1.18 10.62
N PHE A 110 -13.39 -1.90 10.17
CA PHE A 110 -13.23 -2.91 9.12
C PHE A 110 -12.81 -2.31 7.79
N ARG A 111 -13.35 -1.14 7.41
CA ARG A 111 -12.93 -0.45 6.19
C ARG A 111 -11.45 -0.12 6.26
N LEU A 112 -10.98 0.47 7.36
CA LEU A 112 -9.57 0.86 7.51
C LEU A 112 -8.63 -0.35 7.59
N ALA A 113 -8.98 -1.38 8.36
CA ALA A 113 -8.19 -2.61 8.47
C ALA A 113 -8.07 -3.35 7.12
N ARG A 114 -9.16 -3.42 6.34
CA ARG A 114 -9.12 -3.98 4.99
C ARG A 114 -8.26 -3.13 4.05
N HIS A 115 -8.26 -1.81 4.22
CA HIS A 115 -7.53 -0.90 3.35
C HIS A 115 -6.01 -0.94 3.57
N ASP A 116 -5.47 -1.37 4.70
CA ASP A 116 -4.01 -1.35 4.93
C ASP A 116 -3.21 -2.12 3.85
N VAL A 117 -3.62 -3.37 3.56
CA VAL A 117 -2.97 -4.20 2.54
C VAL A 117 -3.40 -3.83 1.12
N TYR A 118 -4.69 -3.57 0.91
CA TYR A 118 -5.23 -3.31 -0.42
C TYR A 118 -4.93 -1.87 -0.93
N THR A 119 -4.78 -0.90 -0.03
CA THR A 119 -4.42 0.49 -0.38
C THR A 119 -2.94 0.58 -0.69
N ALA A 120 -2.07 -0.12 0.04
CA ALA A 120 -0.67 -0.25 -0.35
C ALA A 120 -0.54 -0.76 -1.79
N ALA A 121 -1.25 -1.84 -2.13
CA ALA A 121 -1.26 -2.39 -3.48
C ALA A 121 -1.88 -1.45 -4.52
N ARG A 122 -2.98 -0.75 -4.20
CA ARG A 122 -3.66 0.17 -5.12
C ARG A 122 -2.81 1.41 -5.41
N THR A 123 -2.21 2.01 -4.39
CA THR A 123 -1.32 3.16 -4.52
C THR A 123 -0.05 2.77 -5.26
N ALA A 124 0.52 1.59 -5.00
CA ALA A 124 1.65 1.07 -5.75
C ALA A 124 1.32 0.88 -7.24
N LYS A 125 0.14 0.32 -7.57
CA LYS A 125 -0.31 0.18 -8.97
C LYS A 125 -0.50 1.52 -9.67
N PHE A 126 -1.06 2.53 -9.00
CA PHE A 126 -1.18 3.87 -9.58
C PHE A 126 0.18 4.53 -9.75
N GLY A 127 1.05 4.49 -8.74
CA GLY A 127 2.41 5.01 -8.81
C GLY A 127 3.20 4.42 -9.99
N LEU A 128 3.11 3.09 -10.18
CA LEU A 128 3.72 2.39 -11.31
C LEU A 128 3.17 2.86 -12.67
N LYS A 129 1.85 2.99 -12.80
CA LYS A 129 1.23 3.45 -14.06
C LYS A 129 1.65 4.87 -14.42
N PHE A 130 1.69 5.76 -13.42
CA PHE A 130 2.09 7.15 -13.62
C PHE A 130 3.58 7.27 -13.96
N SER A 131 4.46 6.53 -13.27
CA SER A 131 5.89 6.56 -13.59
C SER A 131 6.19 5.99 -14.97
N LEU A 132 5.51 4.92 -15.38
CA LEU A 132 5.67 4.31 -16.70
C LEU A 132 5.14 5.23 -17.81
N ALA A 133 3.98 5.85 -17.61
CA ALA A 133 3.45 6.84 -18.54
C ALA A 133 4.38 8.06 -18.67
N TYR A 134 4.95 8.52 -17.55
CA TYR A 134 5.91 9.62 -17.55
C TYR A 134 7.20 9.26 -18.29
N GLY A 135 7.77 8.07 -18.06
CA GLY A 135 8.96 7.60 -18.77
C GLY A 135 8.74 7.47 -20.28
N LEU A 136 7.62 6.88 -20.70
CA LEU A 136 7.28 6.77 -22.13
C LEU A 136 7.06 8.15 -22.77
N MET A 137 6.45 9.09 -22.05
CA MET A 137 6.30 10.47 -22.51
C MET A 137 7.68 11.15 -22.66
N GLN A 138 8.59 10.93 -21.71
CA GLN A 138 9.97 11.45 -21.79
C GLN A 138 10.72 10.89 -23.01
N ASP A 139 10.60 9.59 -23.27
CA ASP A 139 11.22 8.94 -24.42
C ASP A 139 10.63 9.40 -25.75
N ALA A 140 9.32 9.62 -25.82
CA ALA A 140 8.65 10.16 -27.01
C ALA A 140 9.15 11.57 -27.33
N LEU A 141 9.19 12.47 -26.34
CA LEU A 141 9.69 13.83 -26.51
C LEU A 141 11.20 13.88 -26.81
N GLY A 142 11.99 12.98 -26.23
CA GLY A 142 13.41 12.81 -26.54
C GLY A 142 13.63 12.42 -28.00
N THR A 143 12.85 11.44 -28.49
CA THR A 143 12.90 10.96 -29.87
C THR A 143 12.52 12.05 -30.88
N MET A 144 11.48 12.84 -30.57
CA MET A 144 11.07 13.99 -31.40
C MET A 144 12.12 15.09 -31.48
N LYS A 145 12.97 15.24 -30.45
CA LYS A 145 14.11 16.17 -30.43
C LYS A 145 15.39 15.58 -31.01
N GLY A 146 15.33 14.40 -31.64
CA GLY A 146 16.47 13.74 -32.28
C GLY A 146 17.41 13.01 -31.32
N ARG A 147 17.07 12.87 -30.03
CA ARG A 147 17.82 12.06 -29.06
C ARG A 147 17.28 10.63 -29.09
N ARG A 148 18.11 9.67 -29.48
CA ARG A 148 17.73 8.25 -29.53
C ARG A 148 17.54 7.70 -28.11
N PRO A 149 16.43 7.01 -27.80
CA PRO A 149 16.24 6.41 -26.47
C PRO A 149 17.31 5.35 -26.19
N ALA A 150 17.92 5.40 -25.00
CA ALA A 150 19.07 4.56 -24.64
C ALA A 150 18.79 3.04 -24.69
N TYR A 151 17.53 2.62 -24.55
CA TYR A 151 17.15 1.20 -24.65
C TYR A 151 17.21 0.67 -26.09
N VAL A 152 17.09 1.54 -27.10
CA VAL A 152 17.20 1.14 -28.51
C VAL A 152 18.63 0.71 -28.81
N ASP A 153 19.64 1.39 -28.25
CA ASP A 153 21.05 1.01 -28.40
C ASP A 153 21.38 -0.32 -27.70
N PHE A 154 20.65 -0.65 -26.63
CA PHE A 154 20.77 -1.92 -25.90
C PHE A 154 20.11 -3.09 -26.66
N VAL A 155 18.90 -2.89 -27.21
CA VAL A 155 18.17 -3.92 -27.99
C VAL A 155 18.76 -4.13 -29.38
N LEU A 156 19.25 -3.07 -30.02
CA LEU A 156 19.88 -3.16 -31.35
C LEU A 156 21.34 -3.62 -31.31
N GLY A 157 21.91 -3.83 -30.11
CA GLY A 157 23.17 -4.55 -29.94
C GLY A 157 24.34 -3.95 -30.70
N ASN A 158 24.66 -2.66 -30.48
CA ASN A 158 25.92 -2.13 -30.99
C ASN A 158 27.08 -2.57 -30.08
N ARG A 159 27.72 -3.68 -30.47
CA ARG A 159 29.13 -3.97 -30.13
C ARG A 159 29.99 -2.83 -30.67
N ARG A 160 30.13 -1.74 -29.92
CA ARG A 160 31.15 -0.74 -30.19
C ARG A 160 32.49 -1.40 -29.88
N GLN A 161 33.22 -1.76 -30.93
CA GLN A 161 34.54 -2.35 -30.80
C GLN A 161 35.41 -1.42 -29.94
N LYS A 162 36.13 -2.02 -29.00
CA LYS A 162 37.33 -1.42 -28.42
C LYS A 162 38.22 -0.97 -29.57
N THR A 163 38.56 0.30 -29.59
CA THR A 163 39.79 0.76 -30.22
C THR A 163 40.71 1.17 -29.08
N GLU A 164 41.96 0.77 -29.24
CA GLU A 164 43.08 0.79 -28.29
C GLU A 164 43.22 2.06 -27.42
#